data_AF-K2SIG2-F1
#
_entry.id   AF-K2SIG2-F1
#
_cell.length_a   1.000
_cell.length_b   1.000
_cell.length_c   1.000
_cell.angle_alpha   90.00
_cell.angle_beta   90.00
_cell.angle_gamma   90.00
#
_symmetry.space_group_name_H-M   'P 1'
#
loop_
_entity.id
_entity.type
_entity.pdbx_description
1 polymer ?
#
loop_
_entity_poly.entity_id
_entity_poly.type
_entity_poly.pdbx_seq_one_letter_code
_entity_poly.pdbx_strand_id
1 'polypeptide(L)'
;MAGSPDLWAMKSHPKFVFFTDFDGTITLQDSNDFMTDNIGFGRELRRQGNIDTLNGTKTFRESFREMMDSVTKPYDQCIKYLVDNIKLDPYFNEFFKWALENNVPVVVLSSGMEPIIKALLEHLVGPDYVKMQVVGNQVAARPGKSSINEEGGWEIIFHDDRWAQNIAFPLIAGLARLTHITRSGFGHDKSLTLRPYAQLPEGQRPTMFYAGDGVSDLSAARETDLLFAKKGHDLIQYCVREDIPFTVFADWKDILEKVKEIVAGKTSVEQAAKEGYEQFKSGQAGVNGSAK
;
A
#
# COMPACT_ATOMS: atom_id res chain seq x y z
N MET A 1 22.32 7.01 18.95
CA MET A 1 21.77 5.66 18.66
C MET A 1 20.64 5.85 17.67
N ALA A 2 20.75 5.30 16.46
CA ALA A 2 19.60 5.23 15.56
C ALA A 2 18.52 4.42 16.30
N GLY A 3 17.33 4.99 16.49
CA GLY A 3 16.25 4.26 17.16
C GLY A 3 15.93 2.98 16.39
N SER A 4 15.68 1.88 17.11
CA SER A 4 15.09 0.68 16.50
C SER A 4 13.87 1.10 15.67
N PRO A 5 13.63 0.52 14.49
CA PRO A 5 12.40 0.77 13.74
C PRO A 5 11.17 0.54 14.66
N ASP A 6 10.20 1.47 14.65
CA ASP A 6 8.95 1.31 15.40
C ASP A 6 8.11 0.24 14.72
N LEU A 7 8.26 -1.00 15.18
CA LEU A 7 7.44 -2.13 14.76
C LEU A 7 6.10 -2.07 15.49
N TRP A 8 5.24 -1.14 15.10
CA TRP A 8 3.96 -0.88 15.73
C TRP A 8 3.13 -2.17 15.89
N ALA A 9 3.10 -3.03 14.86
CA ALA A 9 2.33 -4.27 14.90
C ALA A 9 2.90 -5.29 15.90
N MET A 10 4.18 -5.20 16.28
CA MET A 10 4.78 -6.14 17.23
C MET A 10 4.47 -5.82 18.70
N LYS A 11 3.81 -4.70 19.01
CA LYS A 11 3.48 -4.28 20.39
C LYS A 11 2.62 -5.31 21.15
N SER A 12 1.84 -6.12 20.44
CA SER A 12 1.00 -7.18 21.01
C SER A 12 1.58 -8.59 20.85
N HIS A 13 2.85 -8.71 20.46
CA HIS A 13 3.53 -9.98 20.15
C HIS A 13 2.68 -10.95 19.30
N PRO A 14 2.18 -10.49 18.14
CA PRO A 14 1.25 -11.28 17.35
C PRO A 14 1.97 -12.46 16.68
N LYS A 15 1.22 -13.54 16.43
CA LYS A 15 1.69 -14.64 15.57
C LYS A 15 1.55 -14.31 14.08
N PHE A 16 0.65 -13.40 13.75
CA PHE A 16 0.31 -13.03 12.38
C PHE A 16 0.18 -11.51 12.28
N VAL A 17 0.68 -10.91 11.20
CA VAL A 17 0.46 -9.49 10.88
C VAL A 17 -0.09 -9.40 9.47
N PHE A 18 -1.12 -8.57 9.29
CA PHE A 18 -1.75 -8.36 8.00
C PHE A 18 -1.38 -6.98 7.46
N PHE A 19 -0.54 -6.96 6.45
CA PHE A 19 -0.22 -5.76 5.69
C PHE A 19 -1.17 -5.63 4.51
N THR A 20 -1.45 -4.42 4.04
CA THR A 20 -2.37 -4.22 2.92
C THR A 20 -2.13 -2.90 2.22
N ASP A 21 -2.35 -2.85 0.92
CA ASP A 21 -2.62 -1.58 0.23
C ASP A 21 -3.99 -1.03 0.66
N PHE A 22 -4.25 0.22 0.29
CA PHE A 22 -5.49 0.92 0.57
C PHE A 22 -6.36 1.06 -0.69
N ASP A 23 -5.90 1.91 -1.61
CA ASP A 23 -6.58 2.22 -2.87
C ASP A 23 -6.67 0.95 -3.73
N GLY A 24 -7.86 0.65 -4.25
CA GLY A 24 -8.07 -0.56 -5.07
C GLY A 24 -8.08 -1.89 -4.30
N THR A 25 -7.65 -1.89 -3.03
CA THR A 25 -7.58 -3.06 -2.16
C THR A 25 -8.60 -3.00 -1.01
N ILE A 26 -8.45 -2.09 -0.04
CA ILE A 26 -9.46 -1.81 1.02
C ILE A 26 -10.66 -1.08 0.43
N THR A 27 -10.39 -0.10 -0.44
CA THR A 27 -11.43 0.65 -1.15
C THR A 27 -11.68 0.04 -2.52
N LEU A 28 -12.90 0.23 -3.03
CA LEU A 28 -13.29 -0.24 -4.36
C LEU A 28 -12.73 0.65 -5.48
N GLN A 29 -12.32 1.88 -5.17
CA GLN A 29 -11.74 2.83 -6.10
C GLN A 29 -10.38 3.30 -5.59
N ASP A 30 -9.47 3.61 -6.50
CA ASP A 30 -8.27 4.38 -6.18
C ASP A 30 -8.64 5.87 -6.02
N SER A 31 -8.38 6.41 -4.83
CA SER A 31 -8.70 7.78 -4.45
C SER A 31 -7.85 8.83 -5.20
N ASN A 32 -6.60 8.52 -5.52
CA ASN A 32 -5.70 9.41 -6.26
C ASN A 32 -6.12 9.46 -7.72
N ASP A 33 -6.41 8.31 -8.33
CA ASP A 33 -7.00 8.21 -9.66
C ASP A 33 -8.34 8.95 -9.72
N PHE A 34 -9.20 8.76 -8.70
CA PHE A 34 -10.50 9.42 -8.66
C PHE A 34 -10.39 10.94 -8.59
N MET A 35 -9.50 11.50 -7.76
CA MET A 35 -9.26 12.95 -7.76
C MET A 35 -8.72 13.40 -9.11
N THR A 36 -7.71 12.72 -9.62
CA THR A 36 -7.02 13.09 -10.86
C THR A 36 -7.97 13.08 -12.06
N ASP A 37 -8.84 12.07 -12.14
CA ASP A 37 -9.77 11.87 -13.25
C ASP A 37 -10.91 12.90 -13.26
N ASN A 38 -11.35 13.38 -12.08
CA ASN A 38 -12.56 14.19 -11.94
C ASN A 38 -12.29 15.67 -11.60
N ILE A 39 -11.20 15.96 -10.88
CA ILE A 39 -10.86 17.31 -10.41
C ILE A 39 -9.38 17.68 -10.64
N GLY A 40 -8.66 16.84 -11.38
CA GLY A 40 -7.30 17.11 -11.89
C GLY A 40 -7.30 17.22 -13.41
N PHE A 41 -6.20 16.77 -14.03
CA PHE A 41 -6.03 16.83 -15.48
C PHE A 41 -6.82 15.79 -16.30
N GLY A 42 -7.60 14.93 -15.65
CA GLY A 42 -8.49 13.96 -16.29
C GLY A 42 -7.84 12.61 -16.62
N ARG A 43 -8.72 11.65 -16.92
CA ARG A 43 -8.39 10.22 -17.11
C ARG A 43 -7.41 9.93 -18.23
N GLU A 44 -7.48 10.68 -19.32
CA GLU A 44 -6.65 10.41 -20.49
C GLU A 44 -5.17 10.66 -20.18
N LEU A 45 -4.85 11.81 -19.59
CA LEU A 45 -3.49 12.17 -19.20
C LEU A 45 -2.96 11.25 -18.09
N ARG A 46 -3.82 10.89 -17.13
CA ARG A 46 -3.47 9.90 -16.10
C ARG A 46 -3.07 8.56 -16.71
N ARG A 47 -3.90 8.02 -17.63
CA ARG A 47 -3.61 6.73 -18.28
C ARG A 47 -2.34 6.78 -19.11
N GLN A 48 -2.07 7.92 -19.77
CA GLN A 48 -0.81 8.12 -20.48
C GLN A 48 0.39 8.05 -19.52
N GLY A 49 0.32 8.70 -18.35
CA GLY A 49 1.38 8.62 -17.33
C GLY A 49 1.65 7.19 -16.83
N ASN A 50 0.60 6.36 -16.68
CA ASN A 50 0.75 4.94 -16.35
C ASN A 50 1.48 4.17 -17.46
N ILE A 51 1.14 4.42 -18.74
CA ILE A 51 1.82 3.80 -19.89
C ILE A 51 3.29 4.24 -19.94
N ASP A 52 3.58 5.52 -19.73
CA ASP A 52 4.93 6.06 -19.71
C ASP A 52 5.78 5.43 -18.59
N THR A 53 5.16 5.18 -17.43
CA THR A 53 5.79 4.49 -16.30
C THR A 53 6.11 3.03 -16.64
N LEU A 54 5.16 2.30 -17.22
CA LEU A 54 5.35 0.90 -17.64
C LEU A 54 6.43 0.76 -18.73
N ASN A 55 6.52 1.74 -19.63
CA ASN A 55 7.55 1.79 -20.68
C ASN A 55 8.91 2.33 -20.18
N GLY A 56 9.02 2.69 -18.90
CA GLY A 56 10.25 3.25 -18.32
C GLY A 56 10.63 4.64 -18.84
N THR A 57 9.69 5.37 -19.46
CA THR A 57 9.90 6.74 -19.95
C THR A 57 9.89 7.75 -18.81
N LYS A 58 9.09 7.48 -17.77
CA LYS A 58 9.06 8.24 -16.50
C LYS A 58 9.08 7.28 -15.33
N THR A 59 9.56 7.74 -14.17
CA THR A 59 9.39 6.99 -12.92
C THR A 59 7.95 7.11 -12.43
N PHE A 60 7.49 6.13 -11.65
CA PHE A 60 6.17 6.19 -11.01
C PHE A 60 6.03 7.46 -10.16
N ARG A 61 7.08 7.81 -9.41
CA ARG A 61 7.16 9.02 -8.60
C ARG A 61 6.93 10.30 -9.40
N GLU A 62 7.52 10.42 -10.59
CA GLU A 62 7.32 11.58 -11.47
C GLU A 62 5.89 11.65 -11.97
N SER A 63 5.36 10.54 -12.50
CA SER A 63 3.96 10.46 -12.96
C SER A 63 2.98 10.77 -11.83
N PHE A 64 3.22 10.24 -10.64
CA PHE A 64 2.36 10.45 -9.47
C PHE A 64 2.40 11.90 -8.98
N ARG A 65 3.57 12.57 -9.02
CA ARG A 65 3.67 14.00 -8.74
C ARG A 65 2.88 14.82 -9.76
N GLU A 66 2.96 14.51 -11.06
CA GLU A 66 2.18 15.19 -12.10
C GLU A 66 0.66 15.03 -11.87
N MET A 67 0.21 13.82 -11.50
CA MET A 67 -1.18 13.56 -11.13
C MET A 67 -1.63 14.45 -9.96
N MET A 68 -0.87 14.43 -8.86
CA MET A 68 -1.23 15.20 -7.65
C MET A 68 -1.14 16.71 -7.90
N ASP A 69 -0.14 17.18 -8.64
CA ASP A 69 0.03 18.59 -8.98
C ASP A 69 -1.07 19.12 -9.92
N SER A 70 -1.75 18.24 -10.65
CA SER A 70 -2.89 18.62 -11.48
C SER A 70 -4.14 19.01 -10.68
N VAL A 71 -4.23 18.58 -9.42
CA VAL A 71 -5.39 18.85 -8.56
C VAL A 71 -5.17 20.16 -7.80
N THR A 72 -5.74 21.26 -8.32
CA THR A 72 -5.58 22.60 -7.71
C THR A 72 -6.56 22.87 -6.58
N LYS A 73 -7.54 21.99 -6.35
CA LYS A 73 -8.55 22.19 -5.32
C LYS A 73 -7.92 22.23 -3.91
N PRO A 74 -8.40 23.09 -2.99
CA PRO A 74 -8.00 23.05 -1.57
C PRO A 74 -8.04 21.65 -0.96
N TYR A 75 -7.04 21.31 -0.15
CA TYR A 75 -6.84 19.94 0.33
C TYR A 75 -7.99 19.41 1.21
N ASP A 76 -8.56 20.25 2.07
CA ASP A 76 -9.76 19.94 2.85
C ASP A 76 -10.98 19.61 1.97
N GLN A 77 -11.14 20.32 0.85
CA GLN A 77 -12.19 20.05 -0.12
C GLN A 77 -11.91 18.80 -0.96
N CYS A 78 -10.64 18.42 -1.15
CA CYS A 78 -10.25 17.13 -1.71
C CYS A 78 -10.66 15.98 -0.78
N ILE A 79 -10.35 16.09 0.52
CA ILE A 79 -10.77 15.11 1.54
C ILE A 79 -12.27 14.95 1.53
N LYS A 80 -13.02 16.05 1.61
CA LYS A 80 -14.49 16.01 1.58
C LYS A 80 -15.01 15.32 0.31
N TYR A 81 -14.46 15.69 -0.85
CA TYR A 81 -14.87 15.11 -2.12
C TYR A 81 -14.64 13.59 -2.16
N LEU A 82 -13.51 13.12 -1.62
CA LEU A 82 -13.23 11.69 -1.54
C LEU A 82 -14.14 10.95 -0.55
N VAL A 83 -14.36 11.51 0.64
CA VAL A 83 -15.29 10.95 1.65
C VAL A 83 -16.69 10.75 1.06
N ASP A 84 -17.17 11.69 0.25
CA ASP A 84 -18.50 11.62 -0.36
C ASP A 84 -18.61 10.55 -1.48
N ASN A 85 -17.49 10.02 -2.01
CA ASN A 85 -17.49 9.22 -3.25
C ASN A 85 -16.78 7.86 -3.18
N ILE A 86 -15.76 7.71 -2.34
CA ILE A 86 -14.98 6.47 -2.23
C ILE A 86 -15.74 5.47 -1.36
N LYS A 87 -15.77 4.21 -1.82
CA LYS A 87 -16.49 3.13 -1.16
C LYS A 87 -15.53 2.10 -0.60
N LEU A 88 -15.87 1.60 0.59
CA LEU A 88 -15.20 0.47 1.22
C LEU A 88 -15.60 -0.84 0.53
N ASP A 89 -14.68 -1.79 0.48
CA ASP A 89 -15.05 -3.18 0.23
C ASP A 89 -16.08 -3.66 1.28
N PRO A 90 -17.18 -4.30 0.87
CA PRO A 90 -18.28 -4.64 1.78
C PRO A 90 -17.89 -5.60 2.91
N TYR A 91 -16.79 -6.35 2.78
CA TYR A 91 -16.35 -7.33 3.76
C TYR A 91 -15.17 -6.87 4.61
N PHE A 92 -14.56 -5.71 4.32
CA PHE A 92 -13.40 -5.24 5.06
C PHE A 92 -13.69 -5.04 6.56
N ASN A 93 -14.84 -4.48 6.92
CA ASN A 93 -15.20 -4.28 8.33
C ASN A 93 -15.36 -5.61 9.08
N GLU A 94 -15.86 -6.66 8.43
CA GLU A 94 -15.92 -7.99 9.02
C GLU A 94 -14.52 -8.57 9.24
N PHE A 95 -13.65 -8.44 8.23
CA PHE A 95 -12.25 -8.83 8.35
C PHE A 95 -11.55 -8.10 9.49
N PHE A 96 -11.65 -6.77 9.54
CA PHE A 96 -10.93 -5.95 10.51
C PHE A 96 -11.39 -6.23 11.93
N LYS A 97 -12.70 -6.39 12.15
CA LYS A 97 -13.23 -6.82 13.44
C LYS A 97 -12.64 -8.17 13.88
N TRP A 98 -12.66 -9.17 12.98
CA TRP A 98 -12.08 -10.47 13.27
C TRP A 98 -10.58 -10.38 13.57
N ALA A 99 -9.83 -9.56 12.82
CA ALA A 99 -8.40 -9.36 13.01
C ALA A 99 -8.09 -8.79 14.41
N LEU A 100 -8.86 -7.81 14.88
CA LEU A 100 -8.75 -7.27 16.24
C LEU A 100 -9.02 -8.34 17.32
N GLU A 101 -10.07 -9.14 17.15
CA GLU A 101 -10.45 -10.20 18.10
C GLU A 101 -9.41 -11.34 18.18
N ASN A 102 -8.60 -11.53 17.14
CA ASN A 102 -7.66 -12.65 17.01
C ASN A 102 -6.18 -12.23 17.10
N ASN A 103 -5.90 -10.99 17.56
CA ASN A 103 -4.55 -10.42 17.66
C ASN A 103 -3.79 -10.53 16.32
N VAL A 104 -4.43 -10.10 15.24
CA VAL A 104 -3.83 -9.93 13.91
C VAL A 104 -3.79 -8.42 13.62
N PRO A 105 -2.70 -7.71 13.96
CA PRO A 105 -2.59 -6.29 13.69
C PRO A 105 -2.64 -6.01 12.18
N VAL A 106 -3.33 -4.93 11.80
CA VAL A 106 -3.47 -4.50 10.41
C VAL A 106 -2.64 -3.24 10.16
N VAL A 107 -1.78 -3.29 9.15
CA VAL A 107 -0.90 -2.19 8.76
C VAL A 107 -1.15 -1.83 7.29
N VAL A 108 -1.65 -0.61 7.06
CA VAL A 108 -1.90 -0.08 5.72
C VAL A 108 -0.63 0.54 5.17
N LEU A 109 -0.14 0.05 4.04
CA LEU A 109 1.02 0.57 3.30
C LEU A 109 0.54 1.07 1.93
N SER A 110 0.45 2.38 1.74
CA SER A 110 -0.15 2.97 0.53
C SER A 110 0.69 4.07 -0.09
N SER A 111 0.71 4.13 -1.43
CA SER A 111 1.28 5.26 -2.18
C SER A 111 0.42 6.52 -2.09
N GLY A 112 -0.79 6.45 -1.55
CA GLY A 112 -1.62 7.61 -1.25
C GLY A 112 -1.07 8.48 -0.10
N MET A 113 -1.78 9.57 0.20
CA MET A 113 -1.44 10.48 1.29
C MET A 113 -2.13 10.07 2.60
N GLU A 114 -1.33 9.82 3.64
CA GLU A 114 -1.77 9.36 4.96
C GLU A 114 -2.92 10.19 5.56
N PRO A 115 -2.95 11.54 5.49
CA PRO A 115 -4.09 12.30 6.01
C PRO A 115 -5.42 12.02 5.29
N ILE A 116 -5.39 11.80 3.96
CA ILE A 116 -6.59 11.42 3.19
C ILE A 116 -7.02 10.00 3.56
N ILE A 117 -6.06 9.07 3.62
CA ILE A 117 -6.33 7.67 3.97
C ILE A 117 -6.98 7.58 5.36
N LYS A 118 -6.46 8.33 6.35
CA LYS A 118 -7.04 8.38 7.69
C LYS A 118 -8.45 8.96 7.70
N ALA A 119 -8.70 10.05 6.97
CA ALA A 119 -10.04 10.63 6.88
C ALA A 119 -11.06 9.68 6.22
N LEU A 120 -10.63 8.95 5.18
CA LEU A 120 -11.46 7.92 4.54
C LEU A 120 -11.72 6.74 5.47
N LEU A 121 -10.69 6.22 6.14
CA LEU A 121 -10.85 5.12 7.10
C LEU A 121 -11.74 5.52 8.27
N GLU A 122 -11.59 6.72 8.81
CA GLU A 122 -12.47 7.24 9.88
C GLU A 122 -13.93 7.24 9.45
N HIS A 123 -14.20 7.70 8.23
CA HIS A 123 -15.56 7.74 7.70
C HIS A 123 -16.13 6.34 7.40
N LEU A 124 -15.33 5.47 6.78
CA LEU A 124 -15.79 4.19 6.22
C LEU A 124 -15.77 3.04 7.24
N VAL A 125 -14.80 3.05 8.16
CA VAL A 125 -14.60 2.01 9.19
C VAL A 125 -15.16 2.47 10.55
N GLY A 126 -15.16 3.78 10.79
CA GLY A 126 -15.53 4.34 12.08
C GLY A 126 -14.36 4.42 13.05
N PRO A 127 -14.59 4.71 14.34
CA PRO A 127 -13.56 5.12 15.31
C PRO A 127 -12.46 4.07 15.54
N ASP A 128 -12.73 2.80 15.26
CA ASP A 128 -11.75 1.72 15.40
C ASP A 128 -10.61 1.81 14.38
N TYR A 129 -10.70 2.67 13.35
CA TYR A 129 -9.63 2.86 12.39
C TYR A 129 -8.28 3.24 13.02
N VAL A 130 -8.30 3.90 14.18
CA VAL A 130 -7.09 4.28 14.93
C VAL A 130 -6.31 3.07 15.46
N LYS A 131 -6.92 1.88 15.44
CA LYS A 131 -6.28 0.60 15.75
C LYS A 131 -5.56 -0.01 14.53
N MET A 132 -5.48 0.69 13.41
CA MET A 132 -4.59 0.37 12.28
C MET A 132 -3.43 1.35 12.25
N GLN A 133 -2.25 0.86 11.88
CA GLN A 133 -1.16 1.75 11.45
C GLN A 133 -1.37 2.09 9.98
N VAL A 134 -1.26 3.37 9.64
CA VAL A 134 -1.24 3.83 8.24
C VAL A 134 0.15 4.40 7.96
N VAL A 135 0.80 3.88 6.94
CA VAL A 135 2.08 4.36 6.42
C VAL A 135 1.87 4.75 4.96
N GLY A 136 2.06 6.02 4.66
CA GLY A 136 2.00 6.52 3.30
C GLY A 136 2.75 7.83 3.13
N ASN A 137 2.47 8.48 2.01
CA ASN A 137 2.97 9.81 1.72
C ASN A 137 2.28 10.86 2.60
N GLN A 138 2.81 12.08 2.60
CA GLN A 138 2.22 13.21 3.31
C GLN A 138 1.92 14.35 2.37
N VAL A 139 1.43 15.44 2.95
CA VAL A 139 1.13 16.68 2.27
C VAL A 139 1.85 17.83 2.97
N ALA A 140 2.26 18.83 2.21
CA ALA A 140 2.74 20.11 2.73
C ALA A 140 2.23 21.27 1.90
N ALA A 141 2.27 22.48 2.47
CA ALA A 141 1.96 23.69 1.73
C ALA A 141 3.06 23.94 0.69
N ARG A 142 2.67 24.32 -0.54
CA ARG A 142 3.63 24.69 -1.58
C ARG A 142 4.41 25.94 -1.17
N PRO A 143 5.64 26.14 -1.70
CA PRO A 143 6.39 27.37 -1.50
C PRO A 143 5.56 28.61 -1.86
N GLY A 144 5.49 29.56 -0.93
CA GLY A 144 4.72 30.80 -1.10
C GLY A 144 3.23 30.70 -0.72
N LYS A 145 2.73 29.52 -0.33
CA LYS A 145 1.39 29.32 0.21
C LYS A 145 1.43 29.33 1.73
N SER A 146 0.42 29.92 2.35
CA SER A 146 0.30 29.97 3.82
C SER A 146 -0.38 28.71 4.39
N SER A 147 -1.13 27.99 3.56
CA SER A 147 -1.88 26.79 3.95
C SER A 147 -2.08 25.81 2.78
N ILE A 148 -2.19 24.51 3.10
CA ILE A 148 -2.58 23.44 2.16
C ILE A 148 -4.03 23.58 1.66
N ASN A 149 -4.85 24.37 2.37
CA ASN A 149 -6.26 24.61 2.03
C ASN A 149 -6.45 25.85 1.15
N GLU A 150 -5.37 26.40 0.59
CA GLU A 150 -5.47 27.37 -0.50
C GLU A 150 -5.63 26.64 -1.85
N GLU A 151 -6.20 27.33 -2.83
CA GLU A 151 -6.18 26.84 -4.22
C GLU A 151 -4.74 26.72 -4.72
N GLY A 152 -4.38 25.55 -5.26
CA GLY A 152 -3.01 25.15 -5.58
C GLY A 152 -2.10 25.13 -4.36
N GLY A 153 -2.67 24.99 -3.17
CA GLY A 153 -1.99 25.20 -1.89
C GLY A 153 -1.07 24.08 -1.45
N TRP A 154 -1.26 22.87 -1.97
CA TRP A 154 -0.64 21.67 -1.43
C TRP A 154 0.19 20.91 -2.45
N GLU A 155 1.23 20.24 -1.97
CA GLU A 155 2.02 19.27 -2.72
C GLU A 155 2.25 18.00 -1.90
N ILE A 156 2.49 16.90 -2.61
CA ILE A 156 2.83 15.62 -1.99
C ILE A 156 4.27 15.61 -1.46
N ILE A 157 4.42 15.12 -0.23
CA ILE A 157 5.70 14.82 0.40
C ILE A 157 5.88 13.31 0.43
N PHE A 158 6.83 12.83 -0.37
CA PHE A 158 7.07 11.40 -0.51
C PHE A 158 7.66 10.80 0.77
N HIS A 159 7.16 9.63 1.15
CA HIS A 159 7.53 8.90 2.36
C HIS A 159 9.04 8.64 2.40
N ASP A 160 9.60 8.17 1.28
CA ASP A 160 10.99 7.76 1.20
C ASP A 160 11.97 8.94 1.35
N ASP A 161 11.54 10.16 1.02
CA ASP A 161 12.35 11.36 1.24
C ASP A 161 12.52 11.65 2.74
N ARG A 162 11.47 11.37 3.55
CA ARG A 162 11.54 11.50 5.01
C ARG A 162 12.31 10.35 5.63
N TRP A 163 12.20 9.14 5.07
CA TRP A 163 12.99 7.99 5.47
C TRP A 163 14.49 8.24 5.32
N ALA A 164 14.91 8.76 4.16
CA ALA A 164 16.31 9.13 3.90
C ALA A 164 16.86 10.17 4.91
N GLN A 165 16.04 11.14 5.32
CA GLN A 165 16.42 12.15 6.32
C GLN A 165 16.58 11.55 7.72
N ASN A 166 15.77 10.56 8.10
CA ASN A 166 15.82 9.92 9.41
C ASN A 166 17.02 8.97 9.58
N ILE A 167 17.54 8.36 8.50
CA ILE A 167 18.71 7.46 8.57
C ILE A 167 20.03 8.23 8.41
N ALA A 168 20.05 9.36 7.68
CA ALA A 168 21.28 10.11 7.42
C ALA A 168 21.85 10.83 8.66
N PHE A 169 21.06 11.02 9.72
CA PHE A 169 21.46 11.90 10.84
C PHE A 169 22.39 11.30 11.92
N PRO A 170 22.53 9.97 12.15
CA PRO A 170 23.47 9.48 13.16
C PRO A 170 24.85 9.06 12.64
N LEU A 171 25.08 8.94 11.32
CA LEU A 171 26.30 8.26 10.82
C LEU A 171 27.26 9.11 9.98
N ILE A 172 26.88 10.23 9.36
CA ILE A 172 27.78 10.86 8.39
C ILE A 172 27.64 12.40 8.33
N ALA A 173 28.04 13.10 9.39
CA ALA A 173 28.17 14.56 9.37
C ALA A 173 29.36 15.08 8.49
N GLY A 174 30.20 14.18 7.96
CA GLY A 174 31.42 14.55 7.22
C GLY A 174 31.46 14.22 5.72
N LEU A 175 30.47 13.52 5.18
CA LEU A 175 30.48 13.00 3.80
C LEU A 175 29.19 13.31 3.02
N ALA A 176 28.35 14.21 3.54
CA ALA A 176 27.08 14.62 2.94
C ALA A 176 27.20 15.34 1.57
N ARG A 177 28.41 15.43 0.99
CA ARG A 177 28.63 15.92 -0.39
C ARG A 177 28.64 14.84 -1.46
N LEU A 178 28.54 13.55 -1.12
CA LEU A 178 28.76 12.46 -2.08
C LEU A 178 27.86 11.24 -1.89
N THR A 179 26.63 11.42 -1.41
CA THR A 179 25.59 10.41 -1.57
C THR A 179 24.40 11.04 -2.29
N HIS A 180 24.30 10.78 -3.59
CA HIS A 180 23.00 10.57 -4.19
C HIS A 180 22.35 9.41 -3.42
N ILE A 181 21.73 9.67 -2.26
CA ILE A 181 20.70 8.78 -1.74
C ILE A 181 19.66 8.77 -2.84
N THR A 182 19.67 7.72 -3.64
CA THR A 182 18.78 7.55 -4.78
C THR A 182 17.37 7.65 -4.24
N ARG A 183 16.72 8.81 -4.43
CA ARG A 183 15.29 8.97 -4.18
C ARG A 183 14.61 7.82 -4.95
N SER A 184 13.83 6.99 -4.25
CA SER A 184 13.22 5.83 -4.91
C SER A 184 12.36 6.31 -6.08
N GLY A 185 12.35 5.56 -7.18
CA GLY A 185 11.45 5.81 -8.31
C GLY A 185 9.96 5.59 -7.97
N PHE A 186 9.66 5.08 -6.76
CA PHE A 186 8.32 4.76 -6.28
C PHE A 186 7.72 5.85 -5.38
N GLY A 187 8.54 6.65 -4.69
CA GLY A 187 8.07 7.64 -3.73
C GLY A 187 7.67 7.07 -2.36
N HIS A 188 7.02 5.91 -2.32
CA HIS A 188 6.85 5.07 -1.14
C HIS A 188 7.23 3.62 -1.47
N ASP A 189 8.44 3.21 -1.09
CA ASP A 189 8.87 1.82 -1.19
C ASP A 189 8.39 1.03 0.04
N LYS A 190 7.27 0.32 -0.14
CA LYS A 190 6.60 -0.47 0.91
C LYS A 190 7.53 -1.50 1.56
N SER A 191 8.52 -2.01 0.81
CA SER A 191 9.51 -2.97 1.32
C SER A 191 10.36 -2.41 2.46
N LEU A 192 10.60 -1.10 2.50
CA LEU A 192 11.36 -0.45 3.59
C LEU A 192 10.64 -0.58 4.94
N THR A 193 9.30 -0.60 4.92
CA THR A 193 8.48 -0.80 6.11
C THR A 193 8.40 -2.29 6.50
N LEU A 194 8.41 -3.19 5.52
CA LEU A 194 8.26 -4.63 5.73
C LEU A 194 9.55 -5.33 6.16
N ARG A 195 10.71 -4.97 5.58
CA ARG A 195 12.00 -5.60 5.87
C ARG A 195 12.34 -5.69 7.36
N PRO A 196 12.11 -4.65 8.20
CA PRO A 196 12.32 -4.76 9.64
C PRO A 196 11.52 -5.88 10.32
N TYR A 197 10.30 -6.16 9.86
CA TYR A 197 9.51 -7.30 10.34
C TYR A 197 10.07 -8.62 9.80
N ALA A 198 10.40 -8.67 8.50
CA ALA A 198 10.92 -9.87 7.86
C ALA A 198 12.28 -10.33 8.43
N GLN A 199 13.07 -9.41 8.98
CA GLN A 199 14.37 -9.65 9.58
C GLN A 199 14.32 -9.97 11.09
N LEU A 200 13.12 -10.04 11.69
CA LEU A 200 13.00 -10.45 13.08
C LEU A 200 13.52 -11.89 13.28
N PRO A 201 14.12 -12.20 14.44
CA PRO A 201 14.59 -13.55 14.73
C PRO A 201 13.49 -14.61 14.63
N GLU A 202 13.88 -15.84 14.31
CA GLU A 202 12.99 -17.00 14.36
C GLU A 202 12.36 -17.13 15.76
N GLY A 203 11.06 -17.44 15.80
CA GLY A 203 10.27 -17.47 17.05
C GLY A 203 9.77 -16.09 17.52
N GLN A 204 10.25 -14.99 16.96
CA GLN A 204 9.70 -13.63 17.18
C GLN A 204 9.03 -13.06 15.93
N ARG A 205 9.48 -13.46 14.74
CA ARG A 205 8.92 -13.04 13.47
C ARG A 205 7.48 -13.58 13.31
N PRO A 206 6.47 -12.73 13.09
CA PRO A 206 5.13 -13.19 12.78
C PRO A 206 5.08 -13.77 11.37
N THR A 207 4.05 -14.55 11.07
CA THR A 207 3.66 -14.81 9.68
C THR A 207 3.09 -13.51 9.09
N MET A 208 3.63 -13.07 7.96
CA MET A 208 3.32 -11.81 7.32
C MET A 208 2.44 -12.05 6.09
N PHE A 209 1.21 -11.53 6.13
CA PHE A 209 0.33 -11.47 4.95
C PHE A 209 0.42 -10.10 4.29
N TYR A 210 0.19 -10.03 2.99
CA TYR A 210 0.02 -8.76 2.29
C TYR A 210 -1.13 -8.82 1.29
N ALA A 211 -2.05 -7.86 1.27
CA ALA A 211 -3.05 -7.73 0.21
C ALA A 211 -2.77 -6.54 -0.71
N GLY A 212 -2.87 -6.74 -2.01
CA GLY A 212 -2.64 -5.70 -3.01
C GLY A 212 -3.28 -6.01 -4.37
N ASP A 213 -3.42 -4.99 -5.20
CA ASP A 213 -4.00 -5.05 -6.53
C ASP A 213 -3.06 -4.50 -7.62
N GLY A 214 -2.01 -3.77 -7.26
CA GLY A 214 -1.28 -2.89 -8.17
C GLY A 214 0.21 -3.18 -8.34
N VAL A 215 0.80 -2.50 -9.33
CA VAL A 215 2.26 -2.49 -9.58
C VAL A 215 3.03 -1.79 -8.45
N SER A 216 2.38 -0.95 -7.66
CA SER A 216 2.97 -0.38 -6.44
C SER A 216 3.27 -1.44 -5.37
N ASP A 217 2.61 -2.60 -5.42
CA ASP A 217 2.77 -3.68 -4.44
C ASP A 217 3.93 -4.62 -4.74
N LEU A 218 4.57 -4.47 -5.90
CA LEU A 218 5.66 -5.35 -6.32
C LEU A 218 6.83 -5.37 -5.34
N SER A 219 7.10 -4.24 -4.67
CA SER A 219 8.15 -4.18 -3.65
C SER A 219 7.73 -4.83 -2.33
N ALA A 220 6.44 -4.79 -1.99
CA ALA A 220 5.91 -5.45 -0.81
C ALA A 220 5.88 -6.98 -0.96
N ALA A 221 5.55 -7.45 -2.16
CA ALA A 221 5.29 -8.86 -2.43
C ALA A 221 6.44 -9.81 -2.04
N ARG A 222 7.70 -9.36 -2.18
CA ARG A 222 8.89 -10.17 -1.86
C ARG A 222 9.21 -10.28 -0.36
N GLU A 223 8.60 -9.43 0.46
CA GLU A 223 8.96 -9.29 1.88
C GLU A 223 7.98 -10.01 2.82
N THR A 224 6.98 -10.72 2.27
CA THR A 224 5.88 -11.36 3.01
C THR A 224 5.78 -12.86 2.72
N ASP A 225 5.11 -13.61 3.60
CA ASP A 225 4.99 -15.07 3.51
C ASP A 225 3.88 -15.52 2.55
N LEU A 226 2.83 -14.72 2.41
CA LEU A 226 1.74 -14.96 1.48
C LEU A 226 1.12 -13.65 1.02
N LEU A 227 1.16 -13.42 -0.30
CA LEU A 227 0.47 -12.33 -0.94
C LEU A 227 -0.98 -12.73 -1.29
N PHE A 228 -1.94 -11.88 -0.99
CA PHE A 228 -3.29 -11.89 -1.56
C PHE A 228 -3.27 -10.93 -2.75
N ALA A 229 -3.28 -11.49 -3.96
CA ALA A 229 -3.28 -10.72 -5.20
C ALA A 229 -4.69 -10.60 -5.77
N LYS A 230 -5.12 -9.38 -6.09
CA LYS A 230 -6.49 -9.14 -6.54
C LYS A 230 -6.78 -9.80 -7.89
N LYS A 231 -7.90 -10.51 -7.98
CA LYS A 231 -8.35 -11.22 -9.17
C LYS A 231 -8.38 -10.28 -10.38
N GLY A 232 -7.85 -10.75 -11.51
CA GLY A 232 -7.84 -10.00 -12.77
C GLY A 232 -6.79 -8.89 -12.87
N HIS A 233 -5.88 -8.77 -11.91
CA HIS A 233 -4.85 -7.74 -11.92
C HIS A 233 -3.46 -8.30 -12.25
N ASP A 234 -2.62 -7.49 -12.89
CA ASP A 234 -1.28 -7.88 -13.38
C ASP A 234 -0.32 -8.30 -12.26
N LEU A 235 -0.59 -7.92 -11.01
CA LEU A 235 0.14 -8.38 -9.84
C LEU A 235 0.24 -9.93 -9.80
N ILE A 236 -0.81 -10.63 -10.22
CA ILE A 236 -0.82 -12.11 -10.31
C ILE A 236 0.25 -12.61 -11.29
N GLN A 237 0.36 -11.99 -12.48
CA GLN A 237 1.36 -12.38 -13.48
C GLN A 237 2.77 -12.14 -12.97
N TYR A 238 2.99 -11.05 -12.23
CA TYR A 238 4.27 -10.79 -11.58
C TYR A 238 4.61 -11.87 -10.56
N CYS A 239 3.67 -12.23 -9.67
CA CYS A 239 3.92 -13.26 -8.67
C CYS A 239 4.29 -14.59 -9.28
N VAL A 240 3.62 -14.98 -10.38
CA VAL A 240 3.96 -16.18 -11.14
C VAL A 240 5.37 -16.09 -11.73
N ARG A 241 5.72 -14.97 -12.36
CA ARG A 241 7.03 -14.80 -13.02
C ARG A 241 8.19 -14.81 -12.03
N GLU A 242 7.98 -14.19 -10.87
CA GLU A 242 9.01 -14.00 -9.84
C GLU A 242 8.99 -15.07 -8.74
N ASP A 243 8.17 -16.12 -8.89
CA ASP A 243 8.00 -17.22 -7.93
C ASP A 243 7.66 -16.73 -6.50
N ILE A 244 6.76 -15.74 -6.42
CA ILE A 244 6.31 -15.18 -5.14
C ILE A 244 5.10 -15.97 -4.64
N PRO A 245 5.08 -16.44 -3.38
CA PRO A 245 3.91 -17.11 -2.79
C PRO A 245 2.68 -16.20 -2.81
N PHE A 246 1.63 -16.61 -3.53
CA PHE A 246 0.40 -15.82 -3.63
C PHE A 246 -0.85 -16.67 -3.65
N THR A 247 -1.94 -16.11 -3.15
CA THR A 247 -3.30 -16.59 -3.35
C THR A 247 -4.14 -15.47 -3.97
N VAL A 248 -5.30 -15.81 -4.55
CA VAL A 248 -6.15 -14.84 -5.26
C VAL A 248 -7.34 -14.47 -4.40
N PHE A 249 -7.71 -13.19 -4.42
CA PHE A 249 -8.95 -12.71 -3.79
C PHE A 249 -9.76 -11.84 -4.77
N ALA A 250 -11.09 -11.92 -4.69
CA ALA A 250 -11.98 -11.00 -5.38
C ALA A 250 -12.38 -9.81 -4.48
N ASP A 251 -12.65 -10.10 -3.21
CA ASP A 251 -13.04 -9.15 -2.17
C ASP A 251 -12.48 -9.59 -0.79
N TRP A 252 -12.77 -8.85 0.27
CA TRP A 252 -12.24 -9.16 1.60
C TRP A 252 -12.85 -10.39 2.27
N LYS A 253 -13.91 -10.99 1.70
CA LYS A 253 -14.44 -12.26 2.21
C LYS A 253 -13.46 -13.39 1.94
N ASP A 254 -12.91 -13.46 0.72
CA ASP A 254 -11.92 -14.48 0.34
C ASP A 254 -10.67 -14.40 1.24
N ILE A 255 -10.20 -13.17 1.52
CA ILE A 255 -9.10 -12.91 2.44
C ILE A 255 -9.45 -13.42 3.84
N LEU A 256 -10.60 -13.01 4.38
CA LEU A 256 -11.05 -13.40 5.72
C LEU A 256 -11.14 -14.93 5.88
N GLU A 257 -11.72 -15.62 4.90
CA GLU A 257 -11.85 -17.08 4.91
C GLU A 257 -10.48 -17.75 4.92
N LYS A 258 -9.60 -17.37 4.00
CA LYS A 258 -8.27 -18.00 3.89
C LYS A 258 -7.39 -17.71 5.11
N VAL A 259 -7.39 -16.48 5.62
CA VAL A 259 -6.62 -16.14 6.82
C VAL A 259 -7.15 -16.90 8.04
N LYS A 260 -8.47 -17.05 8.20
CA LYS A 260 -9.05 -17.90 9.26
C LYS A 260 -8.60 -19.36 9.16
N GLU A 261 -8.52 -19.92 7.95
CA GLU A 261 -8.01 -21.29 7.74
C GLU A 261 -6.56 -21.43 8.18
N ILE A 262 -5.71 -20.47 7.82
CA ILE A 262 -4.29 -20.47 8.16
C ILE A 262 -4.09 -20.29 9.68
N VAL A 263 -4.77 -19.31 10.28
CA VAL A 263 -4.70 -19.06 11.74
C VAL A 263 -5.21 -20.25 12.55
N ALA A 264 -6.21 -20.97 12.05
CA ALA A 264 -6.73 -22.20 12.68
C ALA A 264 -5.87 -23.45 12.40
N GLY A 265 -4.80 -23.35 11.60
CA GLY A 265 -3.95 -24.48 11.21
C GLY A 265 -4.61 -25.50 10.28
N LYS A 266 -5.71 -25.11 9.60
CA LYS A 266 -6.40 -25.97 8.62
C LYS A 266 -5.66 -26.06 7.28
N THR A 267 -4.93 -25.00 6.94
CA THR A 267 -4.04 -24.92 5.77
C THR A 267 -2.78 -24.15 6.15
N SER A 268 -1.71 -24.27 5.35
CA SER A 268 -0.48 -23.51 5.51
C SER A 268 -0.37 -22.40 4.46
N VAL A 269 0.57 -21.47 4.63
CA VAL A 269 0.83 -20.43 3.63
C VAL A 269 1.30 -21.03 2.30
N GLU A 270 2.08 -22.11 2.34
CA GLU A 270 2.57 -22.82 1.16
C GLU A 270 1.44 -23.52 0.40
N GLN A 271 0.50 -24.14 1.14
CA GLN A 271 -0.65 -24.79 0.53
C GLN A 271 -1.62 -23.75 -0.07
N ALA A 272 -1.86 -22.63 0.62
CA ALA A 272 -2.63 -21.51 0.09
C ALA A 272 -1.98 -20.90 -1.17
N ALA A 273 -0.64 -20.80 -1.20
CA ALA A 273 0.10 -20.31 -2.35
C ALA A 273 -0.02 -21.27 -3.55
N LYS A 274 0.07 -22.58 -3.30
CA LYS A 274 -0.12 -23.60 -4.32
C LYS A 274 -1.52 -23.54 -4.94
N GLU A 275 -2.56 -23.38 -4.11
CA GLU A 275 -3.94 -23.17 -4.58
C GLU A 275 -4.07 -21.93 -5.47
N GLY A 276 -3.43 -20.82 -5.09
CA GLY A 276 -3.40 -19.60 -5.91
C GLY A 276 -2.77 -19.83 -7.28
N TYR A 277 -1.67 -20.57 -7.32
CA TYR A 277 -1.01 -20.93 -8.58
C TYR A 277 -1.86 -21.86 -9.46
N GLU A 278 -2.61 -22.78 -8.87
CA GLU A 278 -3.58 -23.64 -9.57
C GLU A 278 -4.76 -22.82 -10.13
N GLN A 279 -5.25 -21.82 -9.40
CA GLN A 279 -6.26 -20.88 -9.88
C GLN A 279 -5.75 -20.04 -11.06
N PHE A 280 -4.47 -19.65 -11.05
CA PHE A 280 -3.84 -19.00 -12.20
C PHE A 280 -3.81 -19.92 -13.43
N LYS A 281 -3.31 -21.16 -13.28
CA LYS A 281 -3.22 -22.13 -14.37
C LYS A 281 -4.57 -22.50 -14.99
N SER A 282 -5.62 -22.54 -14.17
CA SER A 282 -6.99 -22.84 -14.62
C SER A 282 -7.73 -21.61 -15.18
N GLY A 283 -7.11 -20.42 -15.17
CA GLY A 283 -7.73 -19.16 -15.61
C GLY A 283 -8.72 -18.54 -14.61
N GLN A 284 -8.96 -19.19 -13.46
CA GLN A 284 -9.85 -18.69 -12.41
C GLN A 284 -9.33 -17.41 -11.75
N ALA A 285 -8.03 -17.16 -11.83
CA ALA A 285 -7.38 -15.94 -11.35
C ALA A 285 -7.72 -14.68 -12.18
N GLY A 286 -8.42 -14.82 -13.32
CA GLY A 286 -8.89 -13.69 -14.12
C GLY A 286 -7.83 -13.00 -14.97
N VAL A 287 -6.61 -13.53 -15.01
CA VAL A 287 -5.53 -13.13 -15.93
C VAL A 287 -5.18 -14.31 -16.85
N ASN A 288 -4.72 -14.04 -18.06
CA ASN A 288 -4.38 -15.09 -19.03
C ASN A 288 -3.29 -16.02 -18.47
N GLY A 289 -3.56 -17.32 -18.39
CA GLY A 289 -2.67 -18.35 -17.81
C GLY A 289 -1.36 -18.61 -18.56
N SER A 290 -1.09 -17.87 -19.63
CA SER A 290 0.21 -17.84 -20.30
C SER A 290 1.02 -16.67 -19.73
N ALA A 291 1.86 -16.93 -18.73
CA ALA A 291 2.95 -16.01 -18.42
C ALA A 291 3.80 -15.89 -19.71
N LYS A 292 3.90 -14.68 -20.26
CA LYS A 292 4.84 -14.39 -21.34
C LYS A 292 6.25 -14.31 -20.78
#